data_AF-A0A3B4Y6P1-F1
#
_entry.id   AF-A0A3B4Y6P1-F1
#
_cell.length_a   1.000
_cell.length_b   1.000
_cell.length_c   1.000
_cell.angle_alpha   90.00
_cell.angle_beta   90.00
_cell.angle_gamma   90.00
#
_symmetry.space_group_name_H-M   'P 1'
#
loop_
_entity.id
_entity.type
_entity.pdbx_description
1 polymer ?
#
loop_
_entity_poly.entity_id
_entity_poly.type
_entity_poly.pdbx_seq_one_letter_code
_entity_poly.pdbx_strand_id
1 'polypeptide(L)'
;MCSWSHVTPPQRAERSRPQSPEELLGVLEGVRALEALVQAADESQRPQLAAILLPLLISFLLDENALGSAPAASRSLHEAALKDLMRLGPQHSASRLEAAVKGNQESLNAKASGATRSAAKSSPSITLKTNFL
;
A
#
# COMPACT_ATOMS: atom_id res chain seq x y z
N MET A 1 -12.18 15.41 -12.12
CA MET A 1 -12.82 14.16 -11.64
C MET A 1 -12.45 13.06 -12.62
N CYS A 2 -11.48 12.21 -12.31
CA CYS A 2 -11.08 11.12 -13.21
C CYS A 2 -12.07 9.97 -13.04
N SER A 3 -12.84 9.69 -14.08
CA SER A 3 -13.87 8.64 -14.11
C SER A 3 -13.21 7.27 -14.28
N TRP A 4 -13.15 6.50 -13.20
CA TRP A 4 -12.79 5.08 -13.22
C TRP A 4 -13.99 4.25 -13.70
N SER A 5 -14.35 4.34 -14.98
CA SER A 5 -15.51 3.61 -15.53
C SER A 5 -15.13 2.37 -16.36
N HIS A 6 -13.87 1.96 -16.33
CA HIS A 6 -13.40 0.74 -17.02
C HIS A 6 -12.80 -0.29 -16.05
N VAL A 7 -13.30 -0.31 -14.80
CA VAL A 7 -13.06 -1.47 -13.93
C VAL A 7 -13.90 -2.62 -14.47
N THR A 8 -13.23 -3.54 -15.15
CA THR A 8 -13.77 -4.84 -15.57
C THR A 8 -14.49 -5.47 -14.37
N PRO A 9 -15.73 -5.99 -14.51
CA PRO A 9 -16.43 -6.59 -13.38
C PRO A 9 -15.57 -7.74 -12.80
N PRO A 10 -15.47 -7.85 -11.45
CA PRO A 10 -14.62 -8.83 -10.77
C PRO A 10 -14.86 -10.28 -11.24
N GLN A 11 -16.06 -10.56 -11.76
CA GLN A 11 -16.49 -11.85 -12.31
C GLN A 11 -15.62 -12.38 -13.47
N ARG A 12 -14.97 -11.52 -14.28
CA ARG A 12 -14.10 -11.98 -15.38
C ARG A 12 -12.71 -12.37 -14.87
N ALA A 13 -12.23 -11.73 -13.81
CA ALA A 13 -10.99 -12.10 -13.14
C ALA A 13 -11.13 -13.43 -12.39
N GLU A 14 -12.28 -13.66 -11.74
CA GLU A 14 -12.59 -14.94 -11.06
C GLU A 14 -12.54 -16.15 -12.01
N ARG A 15 -13.03 -15.99 -13.25
CA ARG A 15 -13.01 -17.05 -14.27
C ARG A 15 -11.63 -17.33 -14.87
N SER A 16 -10.65 -16.48 -14.62
CA SER A 16 -9.30 -16.58 -15.21
C SER A 16 -8.25 -17.04 -14.18
N ARG A 17 -8.69 -17.49 -12.99
CA ARG A 17 -7.77 -17.98 -11.97
C ARG A 17 -7.21 -19.37 -12.32
N PRO A 18 -5.95 -19.65 -11.96
CA PRO A 18 -5.32 -20.92 -12.25
C PRO A 18 -6.07 -22.06 -11.56
N GLN A 19 -6.42 -23.07 -12.37
CA GLN A 19 -7.05 -24.31 -11.95
C GLN A 19 -6.00 -25.42 -11.77
N SER A 20 -4.87 -25.32 -12.48
CA SER A 20 -3.80 -26.31 -12.47
C SER A 20 -2.48 -25.76 -11.92
N PRO A 21 -1.56 -26.63 -11.46
CA PRO A 21 -0.22 -26.22 -11.06
C PRO A 21 0.60 -25.57 -12.19
N GLU A 22 0.39 -26.00 -13.44
CA GLU A 22 1.08 -25.46 -14.61
C GLU A 22 0.63 -24.01 -14.89
N GLU A 23 -0.67 -23.75 -14.85
CA GLU A 23 -1.21 -22.40 -14.98
C GLU A 23 -0.72 -21.49 -13.84
N LEU A 24 -0.69 -22.01 -12.60
CA LEU A 24 -0.14 -21.28 -11.47
C LEU A 24 1.32 -20.90 -11.71
N LEU A 25 2.15 -21.83 -12.18
CA LEU A 25 3.55 -21.57 -12.47
C LEU A 25 3.70 -20.46 -13.51
N GLY A 26 2.92 -20.52 -14.60
CA GLY A 26 2.92 -19.47 -15.63
C GLY A 26 2.55 -18.10 -15.08
N VAL A 27 1.53 -18.01 -14.22
CA VAL A 27 1.15 -16.75 -13.56
C VAL A 27 2.28 -16.23 -12.66
N LEU A 28 2.89 -17.10 -11.86
CA LEU A 28 3.97 -16.70 -10.95
C LEU A 28 5.24 -16.25 -11.69
N GLU A 29 5.58 -16.88 -12.81
CA GLU A 29 6.67 -16.41 -13.68
C GLU A 29 6.34 -15.05 -14.31
N GLY A 30 5.09 -14.84 -14.73
CA GLY A 30 4.64 -13.54 -15.25
C GLY A 30 4.79 -12.41 -14.21
N VAL A 31 4.41 -12.68 -12.95
CA VAL A 31 4.60 -11.75 -11.84
C VAL A 31 6.09 -11.47 -11.60
N ARG A 32 6.93 -12.51 -11.55
CA ARG A 32 8.39 -12.36 -11.40
C ARG A 32 9.01 -11.52 -12.52
N ALA A 33 8.60 -11.75 -13.76
CA ALA A 33 9.07 -10.98 -14.90
C ALA A 33 8.66 -9.50 -14.78
N LEU A 34 7.42 -9.22 -14.38
CA LEU A 34 6.96 -7.85 -14.17
C LEU A 34 7.71 -7.14 -13.02
N GLU A 35 7.98 -7.86 -11.93
CA GLU A 35 8.83 -7.34 -10.85
C GLU A 35 10.26 -7.04 -11.33
N ALA A 36 10.87 -7.94 -12.10
CA ALA A 36 12.19 -7.72 -12.67
C ALA A 36 12.21 -6.50 -13.60
N LEU A 37 11.14 -6.28 -14.38
CA LEU A 37 10.97 -5.08 -15.20
C LEU A 37 10.87 -3.81 -14.34
N VAL A 38 10.13 -3.84 -13.23
CA VAL A 38 10.06 -2.70 -12.30
C VAL A 38 11.44 -2.38 -11.71
N GLN A 39 12.22 -3.41 -11.35
CA GLN A 39 13.58 -3.21 -10.82
C GLN A 39 14.56 -2.69 -11.88
N ALA A 40 14.44 -3.15 -13.12
CA ALA A 40 15.28 -2.74 -14.23
C ALA A 40 14.96 -1.33 -14.76
N ALA A 41 13.75 -0.83 -14.52
CA ALA A 41 13.33 0.50 -14.95
C ALA A 41 14.05 1.62 -14.20
N ASP A 42 14.14 2.78 -14.86
CA ASP A 42 14.64 4.03 -14.29
C ASP A 42 13.88 4.39 -13.01
N GLU A 43 14.57 4.96 -12.02
CA GLU A 43 13.99 5.32 -10.72
C GLU A 43 12.76 6.22 -10.84
N SER A 44 12.72 7.09 -11.84
CA SER A 44 11.58 7.98 -12.13
C SER A 44 10.33 7.23 -12.61
N GLN A 45 10.50 6.05 -13.22
CA GLN A 45 9.44 5.23 -13.79
C GLN A 45 8.97 4.11 -12.84
N ARG A 46 9.81 3.70 -11.88
CA ARG A 46 9.47 2.63 -10.91
C ARG A 46 8.14 2.86 -10.18
N PRO A 47 7.80 4.08 -9.68
CA PRO A 47 6.52 4.30 -9.03
C PRO A 47 5.32 4.05 -9.95
N GLN A 48 5.45 4.40 -11.24
CA GLN A 48 4.39 4.21 -12.22
C GLN A 48 4.20 2.73 -12.57
N LEU A 49 5.29 1.96 -12.70
CA LEU A 49 5.21 0.52 -12.93
C LEU A 49 4.70 -0.23 -11.68
N ALA A 50 5.13 0.19 -10.48
CA ALA A 50 4.63 -0.34 -9.22
C ALA A 50 3.12 -0.09 -9.05
N ALA A 51 2.63 1.07 -9.52
CA ALA A 51 1.20 1.39 -9.53
C ALA A 51 0.36 0.48 -10.43
N ILE A 52 0.98 -0.31 -11.32
CA ILE A 52 0.32 -1.33 -12.14
C ILE A 52 0.43 -2.70 -11.47
N LEU A 53 1.62 -3.04 -10.93
CA LEU A 53 1.86 -4.32 -10.27
C LEU A 53 1.01 -4.49 -9.00
N LEU A 54 0.85 -3.44 -8.18
CA LEU A 54 0.08 -3.53 -6.93
C LEU A 54 -1.40 -3.92 -7.17
N PRO A 55 -2.16 -3.21 -8.04
CA PRO A 55 -3.53 -3.60 -8.36
C PRO A 55 -3.64 -5.02 -8.94
N LEU A 56 -2.64 -5.47 -9.71
CA LEU A 56 -2.60 -6.83 -10.23
C LEU A 56 -2.48 -7.87 -9.11
N LEU A 57 -1.53 -7.68 -8.18
CA LEU A 57 -1.37 -8.57 -7.02
C LEU A 57 -2.62 -8.59 -6.13
N ILE A 58 -3.27 -7.42 -5.93
CA ILE A 58 -4.54 -7.35 -5.19
C ILE A 58 -5.64 -8.16 -5.89
N SER A 59 -5.68 -8.16 -7.22
CA SER A 59 -6.69 -8.94 -7.98
C SER A 59 -6.54 -10.46 -7.83
N PHE A 60 -5.38 -10.93 -7.39
CA PHE A 60 -5.14 -12.34 -7.08
C PHE A 60 -5.64 -12.75 -5.71
N LEU A 61 -5.98 -11.78 -4.85
CA LEU A 61 -6.53 -12.08 -3.55
C LEU A 61 -7.93 -12.70 -3.68
N LEU A 62 -8.25 -13.51 -2.68
CA LEU A 62 -9.47 -14.27 -2.52
C LEU A 62 -10.17 -13.66 -1.31
N ASP A 63 -11.48 -13.45 -1.41
CA ASP A 63 -12.29 -13.17 -0.23
C ASP A 63 -12.33 -14.42 0.67
N GLU A 64 -12.45 -14.23 1.98
CA GLU A 64 -12.56 -15.30 2.98
C GLU A 64 -13.64 -16.35 2.59
N ASN A 65 -14.77 -15.87 2.05
CA ASN A 65 -15.88 -16.71 1.62
C ASN A 65 -15.54 -17.58 0.40
N ALA A 66 -14.61 -17.14 -0.45
CA ALA A 66 -14.18 -17.88 -1.64
C ALA A 66 -12.98 -18.78 -1.34
N LEU A 67 -12.13 -18.40 -0.38
CA LEU A 67 -10.89 -19.09 -0.04
C LEU A 67 -11.12 -20.57 0.29
N GLY A 68 -12.14 -20.89 1.09
CA GLY A 68 -12.45 -22.27 1.49
C GLY A 68 -12.91 -23.19 0.35
N SER A 69 -13.44 -22.64 -0.74
CA SER A 69 -13.97 -23.40 -1.88
C SER A 69 -13.04 -23.39 -3.10
N ALA A 70 -12.00 -22.56 -3.08
CA ALA A 70 -11.13 -22.33 -4.22
C ALA A 70 -10.20 -23.54 -4.51
N PRO A 71 -9.87 -23.79 -5.80
CA PRO A 71 -8.85 -24.76 -6.18
C PRO A 71 -7.53 -24.51 -5.46
N ALA A 72 -6.76 -25.58 -5.21
CA ALA A 72 -5.46 -25.47 -4.54
C ALA A 72 -4.52 -24.47 -5.22
N ALA A 73 -4.47 -24.50 -6.56
CA ALA A 73 -3.67 -23.56 -7.36
C ALA A 73 -4.06 -22.09 -7.12
N SER A 74 -5.37 -21.80 -7.06
CA SER A 74 -5.88 -20.45 -6.78
C SER A 74 -5.58 -20.00 -5.34
N ARG A 75 -5.66 -20.91 -4.36
CA ARG A 75 -5.27 -20.60 -2.98
C ARG A 75 -3.77 -20.32 -2.85
N SER A 76 -2.93 -21.10 -3.53
CA SER A 76 -1.48 -20.84 -3.58
C SER A 76 -1.15 -19.50 -4.24
N LEU A 77 -1.88 -19.12 -5.29
CA LEU A 77 -1.73 -17.80 -5.90
C LEU A 77 -2.10 -16.67 -4.92
N HIS A 78 -3.18 -16.83 -4.16
CA HIS A 78 -3.59 -15.88 -3.11
C HIS A 78 -2.49 -15.67 -2.08
N GLU A 79 -1.95 -16.75 -1.51
CA GLU A 79 -0.87 -16.69 -0.50
C GLU A 79 0.40 -16.03 -1.05
N ALA A 80 0.79 -16.39 -2.28
CA ALA A 80 1.96 -15.79 -2.93
C ALA A 80 1.77 -14.28 -3.13
N ALA A 81 0.62 -13.87 -3.67
CA ALA A 81 0.31 -12.45 -3.89
C ALA A 81 0.26 -11.66 -2.59
N LEU A 82 -0.32 -12.23 -1.52
CA LEU A 82 -0.34 -11.61 -0.19
C LEU A 82 1.08 -11.43 0.36
N LYS A 83 1.94 -12.45 0.23
CA LYS A 83 3.35 -12.37 0.61
C LYS A 83 4.09 -11.27 -0.14
N ASP A 84 3.87 -11.14 -1.44
CA ASP A 84 4.50 -10.10 -2.26
C ASP A 84 3.99 -8.71 -1.91
N LEU A 85 2.69 -8.54 -1.68
CA LEU A 85 2.12 -7.28 -1.20
C LEU A 85 2.72 -6.85 0.15
N MET A 86 2.91 -7.78 1.08
CA MET A 86 3.56 -7.50 2.36
C MET A 86 5.03 -7.11 2.21
N ARG A 87 5.74 -7.66 1.21
CA ARG A 87 7.13 -7.28 0.91
C ARG A 87 7.22 -5.89 0.28
N LEU A 88 6.27 -5.54 -0.60
CA LEU A 88 6.23 -4.26 -1.32
C LEU A 88 5.64 -3.11 -0.47
N GLY A 89 4.75 -3.42 0.46
CA GLY A 89 3.94 -2.47 1.24
C GLY A 89 4.65 -1.53 2.24
N PRO A 90 5.78 -1.86 2.90
CA PRO A 90 6.37 -0.97 3.92
C PRO A 90 7.09 0.26 3.34
N GLN A 91 7.52 0.23 2.08
CA GLN A 91 8.39 1.25 1.49
C GLN A 91 7.67 2.59 1.21
N HIS A 92 6.34 2.59 1.07
CA HIS A 92 5.57 3.82 0.84
C HIS A 92 5.17 4.56 2.12
N SER A 93 5.15 3.88 3.28
CA SER A 93 4.85 4.49 4.59
C SER A 93 6.08 5.11 5.24
N ALA A 94 7.28 4.57 5.00
CA ALA A 94 8.52 5.05 5.60
C ALA A 94 8.86 6.49 5.17
N SER A 95 8.82 6.80 3.87
CA SER A 95 9.16 8.14 3.36
C SER A 95 8.19 9.24 3.82
N ARG A 96 6.89 8.94 3.91
CA ARG A 96 5.89 9.86 4.47
C ARG A 96 6.11 10.07 5.97
N LEU A 97 6.42 9.00 6.70
CA LEU A 97 6.74 9.07 8.12
C LEU A 97 8.02 9.88 8.36
N GLU A 98 9.08 9.62 7.60
CA GLU A 98 10.36 10.34 7.67
C GLU A 98 10.20 11.82 7.34
N ALA A 99 9.45 12.16 6.29
CA ALA A 99 9.14 13.55 5.95
C ALA A 99 8.31 14.24 7.04
N ALA A 100 7.34 13.54 7.64
CA ALA A 100 6.57 14.06 8.76
C ALA A 100 7.41 14.24 10.03
N VAL A 101 8.32 13.31 10.33
CA VAL A 101 9.27 13.39 11.46
C VAL A 101 10.24 14.54 11.28
N LYS A 102 10.82 14.69 10.07
CA LYS A 102 11.73 15.79 9.75
C LYS A 102 11.03 17.15 9.83
N GLY A 103 9.85 17.28 9.22
CA GLY A 103 9.04 18.51 9.30
C GLY A 103 8.63 18.86 10.73
N ASN A 104 8.31 17.87 11.56
CA ASN A 104 8.03 18.10 12.98
C ASN A 104 9.27 18.57 13.74
N GLN A 105 10.45 17.99 13.49
CA GLN A 105 11.70 18.39 14.13
C GLN A 105 12.10 19.84 13.76
N GLU A 106 11.93 20.22 12.50
CA GLU A 106 12.17 21.59 12.02
C GLU A 106 11.20 22.58 12.68
N SER A 107 9.92 22.20 12.84
CA SER A 107 8.93 23.03 13.53
C SER A 107 9.26 23.26 15.02
N LEU A 108 9.78 22.23 15.71
CA LEU A 108 10.19 22.32 17.11
C LEU A 108 11.45 23.19 17.28
N ASN A 109 12.40 23.10 16.35
CA ASN A 109 13.62 23.91 16.38
C ASN A 109 13.34 25.40 16.05
N ALA A 110 12.45 25.68 15.09
CA ALA A 110 12.00 27.04 14.79
C ALA A 110 11.30 27.71 15.99
N LYS A 111 10.58 26.93 16.81
CA LYS A 111 9.96 27.41 18.06
C LYS A 111 10.97 27.65 19.18
N ALA A 112 12.10 26.96 19.16
CA ALA A 112 13.20 27.15 20.12
C ALA A 112 14.07 28.37 19.76
N SER A 113 14.32 28.65 18.48
CA SER A 113 15.11 29.81 18.04
C SER A 113 14.34 31.14 18.08
N GLY A 114 13.01 31.12 18.22
CA GLY A 114 12.20 32.32 18.46
C GLY A 114 12.17 32.81 19.92
N ALA A 115 12.71 32.03 20.86
CA ALA A 115 12.67 32.35 22.29
C ALA A 115 13.83 33.25 22.74
N THR A 116 14.02 34.39 22.07
CA THR A 116 14.67 35.57 22.67
C THR A 116 13.77 36.77 22.54
N ARG A 117 12.61 36.73 23.23
CA ARG A 117 11.98 37.89 23.85
C ARG A 117 10.75 37.50 24.69
N SER A 118 10.85 37.81 25.98
CA SER A 118 9.77 38.01 26.95
C SER A 118 9.17 36.77 27.62
N ALA A 119 9.55 36.63 28.89
CA ALA A 119 8.91 35.81 29.89
C ALA A 119 7.45 36.23 30.13
N ALA A 120 6.51 35.28 30.04
CA ALA A 120 5.36 35.19 30.93
C ALA A 120 4.80 33.75 30.85
N LYS A 121 4.72 33.11 32.02
CA LYS A 121 4.22 31.75 32.21
C LYS A 121 2.78 31.63 31.69
N SER A 122 2.56 30.80 30.68
CA SER A 122 1.22 30.27 30.37
C SER A 122 1.37 28.80 29.99
N SER A 123 1.08 27.93 30.96
CA SER A 123 0.85 26.51 30.69
C SER A 123 -0.51 26.39 30.00
N PRO A 124 -0.61 25.87 28.77
CA PRO A 124 -1.91 25.69 28.13
C PRO A 124 -2.66 24.56 28.86
N SER A 125 -3.66 24.93 29.66
CA SER A 125 -4.60 23.98 30.26
C SER A 125 -5.62 23.57 29.18
N ILE A 126 -5.49 22.36 28.67
CA ILE A 126 -6.53 21.71 27.86
C ILE A 126 -7.68 21.37 28.81
N THR A 127 -8.83 22.01 28.60
CA THR A 127 -10.09 21.65 29.27
C THR A 127 -11.02 21.03 28.24
N LEU A 128 -11.27 19.73 28.40
CA LEU A 128 -12.17 18.97 27.56
C LEU A 128 -13.60 19.17 28.08
N LYS A 129 -14.43 19.92 27.34
CA LYS A 129 -15.82 20.19 27.72
C LYS A 129 -16.73 19.15 27.06
N THR A 130 -17.11 18.10 27.77
CA THR A 130 -18.11 17.13 27.32
C THR A 130 -19.46 17.49 27.90
N ASN A 131 -20.38 17.99 27.07
CA ASN A 131 -21.79 18.07 27.43
C ASN A 131 -22.44 16.75 27.02
N PHE A 132 -22.92 15.98 27.99
CA PHE A 132 -23.82 14.86 27.73
C PHE A 132 -25.23 15.38 27.95
N LEU A 133 -26.01 15.41 26.86
CA LEU A 133 -27.45 15.63 26.87
C LEU A 133 -28.17 14.30 27.15
#